data_AF-A0A7Y4QIC7-F1
#
_entry.id   AF-A0A7Y4QIC7-F1
#
_cell.length_a   1.000
_cell.length_b   1.000
_cell.length_c   1.000
_cell.angle_alpha   90.00
_cell.angle_beta   90.00
_cell.angle_gamma   90.00
#
_symmetry.space_group_name_H-M   'P 1'
#
loop_
_entity.id
_entity.type
_entity.pdbx_description
1 polymer ?
#
loop_
_entity_poly.entity_id
_entity_poly.type
_entity_poly.pdbx_seq_one_letter_code
_entity_poly.pdbx_strand_id
1 'polypeptide(L)'
;MSVAAKEYRYQARFPAKDRPSLEEASQDTGRSINQLIVQCVHKALPEVRAALKADNGRVTNVDPLPDAALKRIYSAPERDEAGTRRFVAAQSMRGED
;
A
#
# COMPACT_ATOMS: atom_id res chain seq x y z
N MET A 1 12.03 -26.55 -5.52
CA MET A 1 11.99 -25.46 -6.51
C MET A 1 12.74 -24.27 -5.94
N SER A 2 13.92 -23.96 -6.46
CA SER A 2 14.73 -22.81 -6.01
C SER A 2 14.14 -21.55 -6.64
N VAL A 3 13.59 -20.65 -5.84
CA VAL A 3 13.14 -19.34 -6.32
C VAL A 3 14.40 -18.53 -6.57
N ALA A 4 14.73 -18.31 -7.84
CA ALA A 4 15.83 -17.43 -8.22
C ALA A 4 15.59 -16.05 -7.59
N ALA A 5 16.48 -15.64 -6.67
CA ALA A 5 16.39 -14.35 -6.02
C ALA A 5 16.56 -13.27 -7.09
N LYS A 6 15.47 -12.57 -7.42
CA LYS A 6 15.54 -11.35 -8.25
C LYS A 6 16.36 -10.32 -7.47
N GLU A 7 17.59 -10.06 -7.91
CA GLU A 7 18.39 -8.96 -7.39
C GLU A 7 17.75 -7.63 -7.84
N TYR A 8 17.11 -6.93 -6.91
CA TYR A 8 16.62 -5.58 -7.15
C TYR A 8 17.78 -4.60 -6.98
N ARG A 9 18.28 -4.06 -8.09
CA ARG A 9 19.25 -2.96 -8.08
C ARG A 9 18.51 -1.64 -7.93
N TYR A 10 18.44 -1.13 -6.71
CA TYR A 10 17.97 0.22 -6.46
C TYR A 10 19.10 1.21 -6.75
N GLN A 11 18.88 2.15 -7.68
CA GLN A 11 19.68 3.37 -7.70
C GLN A 11 19.23 4.21 -6.50
N ALA A 12 19.86 3.97 -5.35
CA ALA A 12 19.55 4.70 -4.14
C ALA A 12 20.00 6.16 -4.32
N ARG A 13 19.04 7.06 -4.55
CA ARG A 13 19.26 8.49 -4.54
C ARG A 13 19.29 8.96 -3.10
N PHE A 14 20.47 8.97 -2.50
CA PHE A 14 20.65 9.52 -1.15
C PHE A 14 20.73 11.05 -1.21
N PRO A 15 20.11 11.76 -0.25
CA PRO A 15 20.40 13.16 -0.02
C PRO A 15 21.90 13.39 0.17
N ALA A 16 22.44 14.48 -0.39
CA ALA A 16 23.88 14.78 -0.32
C ALA A 16 24.41 14.85 1.14
N LYS A 17 23.54 15.21 2.09
CA LYS A 17 23.85 15.28 3.52
C LYS A 17 24.16 13.93 4.18
N ASP A 18 23.67 12.81 3.62
CA ASP A 18 23.82 11.48 4.23
C ASP A 18 25.06 10.74 3.70
N ARG A 19 25.69 11.30 2.66
CA ARG A 19 26.88 10.74 2.01
C ARG A 19 28.11 10.67 2.93
N PRO A 20 28.46 11.71 3.71
CA PRO A 20 29.64 11.66 4.59
C PRO A 20 29.55 10.52 5.59
N SER A 21 28.38 10.32 6.22
CA SER A 21 28.18 9.26 7.21
C SER A 21 28.30 7.85 6.62
N LEU A 22 27.87 7.66 5.36
CA LEU A 22 28.02 6.40 4.65
C LEU A 22 29.47 6.13 4.24
N GLU A 23 30.22 7.18 3.87
CA GLU A 23 31.64 7.08 3.54
C GLU A 23 32.48 6.77 4.79
N GLU A 24 32.21 7.43 5.91
CA GLU A 24 32.84 7.14 7.21
C GLU A 24 32.60 5.69 7.64
N ALA A 25 31.33 5.25 7.66
CA ALA A 25 30.99 3.87 7.99
C ALA A 25 31.62 2.84 7.03
N SER A 26 31.80 3.20 5.75
CA SER A 26 32.47 2.36 4.76
C SER A 26 33.96 2.21 5.07
N GLN A 27 34.62 3.29 5.47
CA GLN A 27 36.03 3.27 5.88
C GLN A 27 36.23 2.44 7.15
N ASP A 28 35.40 2.66 8.17
CA ASP A 28 35.51 1.98 9.46
C ASP A 28 35.29 0.47 9.36
N THR A 29 34.36 0.06 8.51
CA THR A 29 33.96 -1.36 8.40
C THR A 29 34.69 -2.10 7.27
N GLY A 30 35.39 -1.38 6.38
CA GLY A 30 36.00 -1.94 5.18
C GLY A 30 34.99 -2.52 4.18
N ARG A 31 33.70 -2.20 4.31
CA ARG A 31 32.62 -2.71 3.45
C ARG A 31 32.25 -1.69 2.40
N SER A 32 31.78 -2.17 1.24
CA SER A 32 31.22 -1.25 0.25
C SER A 32 29.92 -0.63 0.75
N ILE A 33 29.64 0.59 0.32
CA ILE A 33 28.40 1.32 0.68
C ILE A 33 27.15 0.46 0.37
N ASN A 34 27.14 -0.26 -0.75
CA ASN A 34 26.04 -1.18 -1.09
C ASN A 34 25.85 -2.30 -0.06
N GLN A 35 26.94 -2.90 0.43
CA GLN A 35 26.86 -3.93 1.46
C GLN A 35 26.35 -3.37 2.79
N LEU A 36 26.76 -2.15 3.15
CA LEU A 36 26.26 -1.45 4.33
C LEU A 36 24.77 -1.19 4.23
N ILE A 37 24.30 -0.67 3.11
CA ILE A 37 22.86 -0.40 2.88
C ILE A 37 22.05 -1.69 3.05
N VAL A 38 22.47 -2.78 2.42
CA VAL A 38 21.76 -4.08 2.54
C VAL A 38 21.71 -4.54 4.00
N GLN A 39 22.81 -4.41 4.74
CA GLN A 39 22.85 -4.79 6.16
C GLN A 39 21.98 -3.90 7.04
N CYS A 40 22.03 -2.58 6.82
CA CYS A 40 21.17 -1.63 7.51
C CYS A 40 19.70 -1.94 7.27
N VAL A 41 19.32 -2.24 6.02
CA VAL A 41 17.95 -2.66 5.67
C VAL A 41 17.59 -3.95 6.41
N HIS A 42 18.42 -4.99 6.36
CA HIS A 42 18.11 -6.25 7.07
C HIS A 42 17.94 -6.06 8.58
N LYS A 43 18.70 -5.17 9.20
CA LYS A 43 18.59 -4.86 10.63
C LYS A 43 17.36 -4.01 10.95
N ALA A 44 17.10 -2.97 10.19
CA ALA A 44 16.05 -1.99 10.48
C ALA A 44 14.65 -2.43 10.00
N LEU A 45 14.56 -3.33 9.02
CA LEU A 45 13.28 -3.70 8.41
C LEU A 45 12.24 -4.26 9.40
N PRO A 46 12.59 -5.11 10.39
CA PRO A 46 11.62 -5.57 11.39
C PRO A 46 11.04 -4.43 12.22
N GLU A 47 11.89 -3.50 12.66
CA GLU A 47 11.49 -2.35 13.48
C GLU A 47 10.63 -1.36 12.68
N VAL A 48 11.06 -1.04 11.45
CA VAL A 48 10.29 -0.20 10.52
C VAL A 48 8.94 -0.84 10.22
N ARG A 49 8.89 -2.16 10.00
CA ARG A 49 7.64 -2.86 9.77
C ARG A 49 6.73 -2.81 10.99
N ALA A 50 7.26 -2.92 12.21
CA ALA A 50 6.47 -2.81 13.42
C ALA A 50 5.90 -1.39 13.58
N ALA A 51 6.73 -0.37 13.41
CA ALA A 51 6.32 1.04 13.50
C ALA A 51 5.28 1.42 12.43
N LEU A 52 5.53 1.07 11.17
CA LEU A 52 4.63 1.40 10.06
C LEU A 52 3.37 0.53 10.02
N LYS A 53 3.36 -0.63 10.66
CA LYS A 53 2.15 -1.47 10.75
C LYS A 53 1.23 -1.02 11.89
N ALA A 54 1.77 -0.41 12.94
CA ALA A 54 0.99 0.02 14.09
C ALA A 54 0.01 1.17 13.77
N ASP A 55 0.32 2.02 12.78
CA ASP A 55 -0.49 3.21 12.46
C ASP A 55 -1.36 3.12 11.19
N ASN A 56 -1.31 2.04 10.43
CA ASN A 56 -1.98 2.02 9.13
C ASN A 56 -3.36 1.33 9.17
N GLY A 57 -4.30 2.01 9.82
CA GLY A 57 -5.58 2.23 9.16
C GLY A 57 -5.30 2.83 7.77
N ARG A 58 -6.01 2.36 6.75
CA ARG A 58 -5.89 2.73 5.33
C ARG A 58 -5.38 4.17 5.15
N VAL A 59 -4.12 4.34 4.71
CA VAL A 59 -3.54 5.66 4.43
C VAL A 59 -4.23 6.25 3.20
N THR A 60 -5.28 7.02 3.43
CA THR A 60 -5.89 7.91 2.45
C THR A 60 -5.44 9.33 2.76
N ASN A 61 -5.10 10.14 1.74
CA ASN A 61 -4.81 11.57 1.90
C ASN A 61 -6.05 12.40 2.32
N VAL A 62 -7.10 11.74 2.77
CA VAL A 62 -8.38 12.32 3.10
C VAL A 62 -8.81 11.71 4.42
N ASP A 63 -9.21 12.58 5.35
CA ASP A 63 -9.75 12.15 6.63
C ASP A 63 -10.97 11.24 6.40
N PRO A 64 -11.14 10.18 7.21
CA PRO A 64 -12.31 9.33 7.11
C PRO A 64 -13.57 10.17 7.33
N LEU A 65 -14.61 9.90 6.54
CA LEU A 65 -15.91 10.51 6.76
C LEU A 65 -16.40 10.17 8.18
N PRO A 66 -17.03 11.13 8.89
CA PRO A 66 -17.60 10.86 10.20
C PRO A 66 -18.58 9.67 10.15
N ASP A 67 -18.63 8.87 11.22
CA ASP A 67 -19.49 7.67 11.29
C ASP A 67 -20.96 7.97 11.00
N ALA A 68 -21.45 9.16 11.38
CA ALA A 68 -22.80 9.62 11.05
C ALA A 68 -23.02 9.80 9.54
N ALA A 69 -22.02 10.29 8.81
CA ALA A 69 -22.06 10.44 7.36
C ALA A 69 -21.99 9.07 6.66
N LEU A 70 -21.11 8.17 7.12
CA LEU A 70 -21.04 6.79 6.63
C LEU A 70 -22.36 6.07 6.84
N LYS A 71 -22.93 6.14 8.05
CA LYS A 71 -24.22 5.56 8.37
C LYS A 71 -25.32 6.11 7.47
N ARG A 72 -25.34 7.41 7.18
CA ARG A 72 -26.31 8.02 6.27
C ARG A 72 -26.18 7.50 4.84
N ILE A 73 -24.95 7.48 4.29
CA ILE A 73 -24.65 7.01 2.93
C ILE A 73 -25.08 5.55 2.77
N TYR A 74 -24.73 4.69 3.74
CA TYR A 74 -25.02 3.25 3.68
C TYR A 74 -26.38 2.85 4.28
N SER A 75 -27.15 3.78 4.86
CA SER A 75 -28.48 3.51 5.39
C SER A 75 -29.59 3.59 4.35
N ALA A 76 -29.33 4.20 3.20
CA ALA A 76 -30.28 4.24 2.11
C ALA A 76 -30.15 2.93 1.30
N PRO A 77 -31.24 2.19 1.04
CA PRO A 77 -31.20 1.13 0.04
C PRO A 77 -30.95 1.78 -1.32
N GLU A 78 -29.72 1.70 -1.84
CA GLU A 78 -29.35 2.17 -3.19
C GLU A 78 -30.07 1.41 -4.32
N ARG A 79 -30.77 0.32 -3.99
CA ARG A 79 -31.61 -0.40 -4.95
C ARG A 79 -32.97 0.28 -5.03
N ASP A 80 -33.22 0.98 -6.14
CA ASP A 80 -34.58 1.16 -6.64
C ASP A 80 -35.14 -0.24 -6.96
N GLU A 81 -35.66 -0.92 -5.94
CA GLU A 81 -36.26 -2.25 -6.10
C GLU A 81 -37.42 -2.19 -7.10
N ALA A 82 -38.13 -1.07 -7.18
CA ALA A 82 -39.22 -0.88 -8.12
C ALA A 82 -38.72 -0.74 -9.56
N GLY A 83 -37.59 -0.05 -9.78
CA GLY A 83 -36.89 0.03 -11.06
C GLY A 83 -36.27 -1.30 -11.46
N THR A 84 -35.69 -2.04 -10.50
CA THR A 84 -35.12 -3.38 -10.72
C THR A 84 -36.22 -4.38 -11.09
N ARG A 85 -37.37 -4.36 -10.40
CA ARG A 85 -38.53 -5.21 -10.75
C ARG A 85 -39.11 -4.85 -12.11
N ARG A 86 -39.21 -3.56 -12.45
CA ARG A 86 -39.65 -3.10 -13.79
C ARG A 86 -38.69 -3.55 -14.89
N PHE A 87 -37.39 -3.46 -14.66
CA PHE A 87 -36.37 -3.88 -15.62
C PHE A 87 -36.37 -5.40 -15.84
N VAL A 88 -36.50 -6.19 -14.76
CA VAL A 88 -36.63 -7.66 -14.84
C VAL A 88 -37.90 -8.05 -15.60
N ALA A 89 -39.05 -7.43 -15.29
CA ALA A 89 -40.29 -7.70 -16.00
C ALA A 89 -40.21 -7.35 -17.51
N ALA A 90 -39.52 -6.25 -17.86
CA ALA A 90 -39.32 -5.86 -19.25
C ALA A 90 -38.36 -6.80 -20.01
N GLN A 91 -37.40 -7.43 -19.34
CA GLN A 91 -36.52 -8.44 -19.93
C GLN A 91 -37.24 -9.78 -20.15
N SER A 92 -38.18 -10.14 -19.29
CA SER A 92 -38.98 -11.38 -19.42
C SER A 92 -40.02 -11.34 -20.56
N MET A 93 -40.43 -10.16 -21.01
CA MET A 93 -41.43 -10.01 -22.10
C MET A 93 -40.84 -9.95 -23.51
N ARG A 94 -39.51 -9.97 -23.67
CA ARG A 94 -38.84 -9.88 -25.00
C ARG A 94 -38.31 -11.23 -25.50
N GLY A 95 -38.90 -12.33 -25.02
CA GLY A 95 -38.46 -13.70 -25.28
C GLY A 95 -39.41 -14.56 -26.12
N GLU A 96 -40.50 -14.01 -26.65
CA GLU A 96 -41.40 -14.69 -27.60
C GLU A 96 -41.84 -13.69 -28.67
N ASP A 97 -41.09 -13.68 -29.77
CA ASP A 97 -41.54 -13.54 -31.18
C ASP A 97 -40.33 -13.45 -32.11
#